data_AF-A0AAP4R0X3-F1
#
_entry.id   AF-A0AAP4R0X3-F1
#
_cell.length_a   1.000
_cell.length_b   1.000
_cell.length_c   1.000
_cell.angle_alpha   90.00
_cell.angle_beta   90.00
_cell.angle_gamma   90.00
#
_symmetry.space_group_name_H-M   'P 1'
#
loop_
_entity.id
_entity.type
_entity.pdbx_description
1 polymer ?
#
loop_
_entity_poly.entity_id
_entity_poly.type
_entity_poly.pdbx_seq_one_letter_code
_entity_poly.pdbx_strand_id
1 'polypeptide(L)'
;MTLQELEKLMRRLFEDESLDIVGDTGYSLSFLVPCKVRDVKAALQARTGPAGWDGEAVHWFYRCDDEDWALYLRSVPHAVYCIASVQSLHARHMQQVEEASKVTPEQQALYDAEEAQRREAAAARRLRDTRNEPLAPLGGPFHSDGERVWARTGSGDQYCALNNFDLASFRHLVDNFAVDASGLRYYAAGAAFSYDHAGEGLIADGDAATLESVGGDWYRDARQAYYFERDPYDPDRGQCHLTVVKADVATLTHIGGAYARDAKHLFCAGVRKRGIDDPAGVVGLGYRYARLGAQILYDGKVVDKPGRVDVETARGVFHDMLIDASGHVLWGKNYRKPLPGIDPGSLRFLNWAFAVDDQRVYYRTNTNLAVCKGIDRASVEAVPPLRIRDKNGLVDIRYPEGAVHVSDPSTES
;
A
#
# COMPACT_ATOMS: atom_id res chain seq x y z
N MET A 1 47.84 -5.37 11.83
CA MET A 1 48.03 -3.90 11.74
C MET A 1 47.31 -3.23 12.91
N THR A 2 47.76 -2.07 13.42
CA THR A 2 47.03 -1.26 14.42
C THR A 2 46.24 -0.12 13.75
N LEU A 3 45.28 0.47 14.44
CA LEU A 3 44.49 1.59 13.87
C LEU A 3 45.36 2.83 13.57
N GLN A 4 46.37 3.10 14.41
CA GLN A 4 47.32 4.19 14.19
C GLN A 4 48.22 3.93 12.97
N GLU A 5 48.60 2.67 12.74
CA GLU A 5 49.33 2.28 11.51
C GLU A 5 48.44 2.39 10.27
N LEU A 6 47.16 2.02 10.39
CA LEU A 6 46.17 2.20 9.32
C LEU A 6 45.96 3.67 8.98
N GLU A 7 45.86 4.56 9.97
CA GLU A 7 45.73 6.00 9.74
C GLU A 7 46.94 6.55 8.97
N LYS A 8 48.17 6.20 9.41
CA LYS A 8 49.41 6.58 8.71
C LYS A 8 49.44 6.04 7.28
N LEU A 9 48.94 4.83 7.07
CA LEU A 9 48.82 4.23 5.75
C LEU A 9 47.81 5.00 4.88
N MET A 10 46.64 5.40 5.42
CA MET A 10 45.65 6.18 4.69
C MET A 10 46.20 7.56 4.30
N ARG A 11 46.86 8.28 5.22
CA ARG A 11 47.51 9.57 4.92
C ARG A 11 48.51 9.45 3.77
N ARG A 12 49.32 8.38 3.79
CA ARG A 12 50.26 8.06 2.70
C ARG A 12 49.55 7.69 1.40
N LEU A 13 48.55 6.81 1.44
CA LEU A 13 47.87 6.29 0.26
C LEU A 13 46.99 7.32 -0.44
N PHE A 14 46.51 8.34 0.27
CA PHE A 14 45.78 9.46 -0.31
C PHE A 14 46.66 10.69 -0.53
N GLU A 15 47.96 10.63 -0.16
CA GLU A 15 48.91 11.75 -0.24
C GLU A 15 48.40 13.02 0.46
N ASP A 16 47.73 12.84 1.59
CA ASP A 16 47.14 13.92 2.37
C ASP A 16 47.43 13.71 3.85
N GLU A 17 48.45 14.43 4.33
CA GLU A 17 48.82 14.44 5.76
C GLU A 17 47.74 15.11 6.62
N SER A 18 46.82 15.85 6.02
CA SER A 18 45.72 16.57 6.67
C SER A 18 44.36 15.88 6.57
N LEU A 19 44.30 14.61 6.14
CA LEU A 19 43.05 13.82 6.11
C LEU A 19 42.26 13.98 7.41
N ASP A 20 41.03 14.45 7.27
CA ASP A 20 40.10 14.66 8.37
C ASP A 20 39.35 13.36 8.67
N ILE A 21 39.65 12.75 9.82
CA ILE A 21 39.00 11.53 10.26
C ILE A 21 37.69 11.90 10.96
N VAL A 22 36.56 11.55 10.34
CA VAL A 22 35.22 11.88 10.81
C VAL A 22 34.60 10.81 11.71
N GLY A 23 35.21 9.64 11.82
CA GLY A 23 34.72 8.56 12.68
C GLY A 23 35.77 7.50 12.98
N ASP A 24 35.74 6.99 14.20
CA ASP A 24 36.60 5.92 14.72
C ASP A 24 35.74 4.92 15.52
N THR A 25 35.79 3.65 15.16
CA THR A 25 35.05 2.57 15.83
C THR A 25 35.94 1.65 16.68
N GLY A 26 37.22 1.98 16.86
CA GLY A 26 38.24 1.14 17.48
C GLY A 26 38.81 0.05 16.56
N TYR A 27 38.23 -0.15 15.38
CA TYR A 27 38.69 -1.10 14.35
C TYR A 27 38.61 -0.54 12.92
N SER A 28 38.00 0.63 12.74
CA SER A 28 37.87 1.31 11.45
C SER A 28 37.96 2.83 11.59
N LEU A 29 38.39 3.48 10.52
CA LEU A 29 38.49 4.93 10.34
C LEU A 29 37.60 5.34 9.18
N SER A 30 36.79 6.38 9.38
CA SER A 30 35.95 6.97 8.35
C SER A 30 36.43 8.38 8.00
N PHE A 31 36.47 8.72 6.72
CA PHE A 31 36.90 10.05 6.24
C PHE A 31 36.29 10.38 4.86
N LEU A 32 36.39 11.64 4.45
CA LEU A 32 35.86 12.15 3.19
C LEU A 32 36.97 12.67 2.29
N VAL A 33 36.85 12.40 0.99
CA VAL A 33 37.79 12.90 -0.03
C VAL A 33 37.03 13.71 -1.08
N PRO A 34 37.34 15.00 -1.29
CA PRO A 34 36.58 15.91 -2.16
C PRO A 34 36.88 15.71 -3.66
N CYS A 35 36.69 14.49 -4.16
CA CYS A 35 36.97 14.08 -5.53
C CYS A 35 35.87 13.17 -6.08
N LYS A 36 35.91 12.83 -7.37
CA LYS A 36 35.07 11.77 -7.93
C LYS A 36 35.64 10.40 -7.60
N VAL A 37 34.77 9.44 -7.29
CA VAL A 37 35.17 8.07 -6.92
C VAL A 37 36.05 7.37 -7.97
N ARG A 38 35.86 7.68 -9.25
CA ARG A 38 36.68 7.15 -10.35
C ARG A 38 38.15 7.59 -10.25
N ASP A 39 38.38 8.86 -9.90
CA ASP A 39 39.71 9.44 -9.84
C ASP A 39 40.45 8.94 -8.59
N VAL A 40 39.75 8.89 -7.46
CA VAL A 40 40.26 8.31 -6.20
C VAL A 40 40.64 6.85 -6.41
N LYS A 41 39.76 6.04 -7.02
CA LYS A 41 40.03 4.63 -7.29
C LYS A 41 41.25 4.46 -8.20
N ALA A 42 41.36 5.24 -9.28
CA ALA A 42 42.49 5.13 -10.20
C ALA A 42 43.83 5.46 -9.52
N ALA A 43 43.86 6.50 -8.69
CA ALA A 43 45.05 6.87 -7.91
C ALA A 43 45.44 5.77 -6.90
N LEU A 44 44.46 5.20 -6.20
CA LEU A 44 44.71 4.12 -5.24
C LEU A 44 45.18 2.84 -5.95
N GLN A 45 44.56 2.46 -7.07
CA GLN A 45 44.98 1.29 -7.86
C GLN A 45 46.42 1.40 -8.39
N ALA A 46 46.89 2.61 -8.70
CA ALA A 46 48.28 2.82 -9.09
C ALA A 46 49.27 2.52 -7.94
N ARG A 47 48.82 2.63 -6.68
CA ARG A 47 49.64 2.47 -5.47
C ARG A 47 49.51 1.08 -4.86
N THR A 48 48.32 0.50 -4.89
CA THR A 48 48.02 -0.82 -4.33
C THR A 48 48.11 -1.95 -5.35
N GLY A 49 48.18 -1.62 -6.64
CA GLY A 49 47.93 -2.56 -7.72
C GLY A 49 46.43 -2.83 -7.93
N PRO A 50 46.07 -3.50 -9.03
CA PRO A 50 44.68 -3.84 -9.34
C PRO A 50 44.16 -5.07 -8.59
N ALA A 51 45.06 -5.94 -8.11
CA ALA A 51 44.69 -7.11 -7.32
C ALA A 51 44.10 -6.67 -5.97
N GLY A 52 43.06 -7.35 -5.49
CA GLY A 52 42.39 -7.03 -4.22
C GLY A 52 41.28 -5.98 -4.31
N TRP A 53 41.05 -5.36 -5.47
CA TRP A 53 39.90 -4.49 -5.71
C TRP A 53 38.69 -5.26 -6.25
N ASP A 54 37.51 -5.00 -5.67
CA ASP A 54 36.23 -5.57 -6.07
C ASP A 54 35.08 -4.53 -5.94
N GLY A 55 33.88 -4.87 -6.42
CA GLY A 55 32.66 -4.06 -6.31
C GLY A 55 32.08 -3.59 -7.64
N GLU A 56 30.83 -3.12 -7.58
CA GLU A 56 30.10 -2.56 -8.71
C GLU A 56 29.45 -1.22 -8.33
N ALA A 57 29.28 -0.35 -9.33
CA ALA A 57 28.47 0.88 -9.31
C ALA A 57 28.20 1.52 -7.94
N VAL A 58 28.94 2.61 -7.64
CA VAL A 58 28.85 3.45 -6.42
C VAL A 58 29.57 2.88 -5.19
N HIS A 59 29.79 1.55 -5.12
CA HIS A 59 30.45 0.88 -4.00
C HIS A 59 31.72 0.15 -4.46
N TRP A 60 32.87 0.45 -3.84
CA TRP A 60 34.13 -0.22 -4.14
C TRP A 60 34.79 -0.72 -2.88
N PHE A 61 35.44 -1.88 -2.99
CA PHE A 61 36.12 -2.52 -1.88
C PHE A 61 37.55 -2.84 -2.31
N TYR A 62 38.48 -2.62 -1.41
CA TYR A 62 39.85 -3.08 -1.51
C TYR A 62 40.16 -3.92 -0.28
N ARG A 63 40.84 -5.04 -0.48
CA ARG A 63 41.26 -5.91 0.61
C ARG A 63 42.72 -6.30 0.45
N CYS A 64 43.51 -6.12 1.50
CA CYS A 64 44.88 -6.55 1.60
C CYS A 64 45.02 -7.51 2.79
N ASP A 65 44.98 -8.81 2.49
CA ASP A 65 45.03 -9.85 3.52
C ASP A 65 46.42 -9.95 4.15
N ASP A 66 47.48 -9.75 3.36
CA ASP A 66 48.88 -9.79 3.83
C ASP A 66 49.20 -8.66 4.83
N GLU A 67 48.56 -7.50 4.68
CA GLU A 67 48.76 -6.33 5.56
C GLU A 67 47.61 -6.13 6.56
N ASP A 68 46.62 -7.01 6.61
CA ASP A 68 45.52 -7.00 7.58
C ASP A 68 44.64 -5.72 7.53
N TRP A 69 44.34 -5.20 6.33
CA TRP A 69 43.41 -4.07 6.19
C TRP A 69 42.52 -4.15 4.95
N ALA A 70 41.40 -3.42 5.03
CA ALA A 70 40.45 -3.26 3.94
C ALA A 70 40.03 -1.80 3.83
N LEU A 71 39.61 -1.38 2.63
CA LEU A 71 39.11 -0.05 2.36
C LEU A 71 37.85 -0.11 1.52
N TYR A 72 36.83 0.60 1.97
CA TYR A 72 35.58 0.77 1.28
C TYR A 72 35.44 2.20 0.79
N LEU A 73 34.94 2.37 -0.43
CA LEU A 73 34.65 3.66 -1.04
C LEU A 73 33.18 3.71 -1.46
N ARG A 74 32.52 4.81 -1.12
CA ARG A 74 31.17 5.13 -1.59
C ARG A 74 31.11 6.52 -2.17
N SER A 75 30.56 6.65 -3.37
CA SER A 75 30.28 8.00 -3.91
C SER A 75 29.14 8.66 -3.13
N VAL A 76 29.36 9.89 -2.68
CA VAL A 76 28.35 10.77 -2.08
C VAL A 76 28.32 12.11 -2.84
N PRO A 77 27.30 12.97 -2.67
CA PRO A 77 27.30 14.28 -3.33
C PRO A 77 28.59 15.06 -3.02
N HIS A 78 29.32 15.45 -4.07
CA HIS A 78 30.55 16.24 -4.02
C HIS A 78 31.79 15.61 -3.33
N ALA A 79 31.75 14.33 -2.94
CA ALA A 79 32.88 13.66 -2.30
C ALA A 79 32.82 12.12 -2.42
N VAL A 80 33.87 11.45 -1.94
CA VAL A 80 33.91 10.00 -1.69
C VAL A 80 33.97 9.78 -0.19
N TYR A 81 33.04 8.98 0.33
CA TYR A 81 33.08 8.50 1.70
C TYR A 81 33.91 7.23 1.77
N CYS A 82 34.93 7.24 2.62
CA CYS A 82 35.89 6.17 2.77
C CYS A 82 35.75 5.54 4.17
N ILE A 83 35.77 4.21 4.23
CA ILE A 83 35.94 3.46 5.50
C ILE A 83 37.15 2.55 5.34
N ALA A 84 38.23 2.81 6.07
CA ALA A 84 39.36 1.92 6.19
C ALA A 84 39.22 1.09 7.46
N SER A 85 39.43 -0.22 7.41
CA SER A 85 39.28 -1.12 8.56
C SER A 85 40.49 -2.04 8.71
N VAL A 86 40.88 -2.31 9.95
CA VAL A 86 41.81 -3.40 10.28
C VAL A 86 41.00 -4.68 10.34
N GLN A 87 41.32 -5.67 9.49
CA GLN A 87 40.46 -6.85 9.30
C GLN A 87 40.38 -7.69 10.58
N SER A 88 41.50 -7.93 11.24
CA SER A 88 41.58 -8.70 12.49
C SER A 88 40.83 -8.06 13.66
N LEU A 89 40.89 -6.73 13.80
CA LEU A 89 40.15 -6.01 14.83
C LEU A 89 38.64 -6.02 14.56
N HIS A 90 38.25 -5.87 13.30
CA HIS A 90 36.85 -5.99 12.90
C HIS A 90 36.32 -7.42 13.16
N ALA A 91 37.09 -8.45 12.80
CA ALA A 91 36.70 -9.84 13.06
C ALA A 91 36.51 -10.12 14.57
N ARG A 92 37.41 -9.60 15.41
CA ARG A 92 37.29 -9.71 16.87
C ARG A 92 36.06 -8.99 17.40
N HIS A 93 35.75 -7.80 16.88
CA HIS A 93 34.54 -7.09 17.23
C HIS A 93 33.29 -7.88 16.84
N MET A 94 33.24 -8.43 15.63
CA MET A 94 32.12 -9.26 15.17
C MET A 94 31.93 -10.52 16.02
N GLN A 95 33.01 -11.17 16.44
CA GLN A 95 32.94 -12.30 17.36
C GLN A 95 32.35 -11.91 18.72
N GLN A 96 32.74 -10.75 19.27
CA GLN A 96 32.18 -10.25 20.53
C GLN A 96 30.68 -9.93 20.40
N VAL A 97 30.26 -9.36 19.27
CA VAL A 97 28.85 -9.09 18.97
C VAL A 97 28.07 -10.40 18.85
N GLU A 98 28.61 -11.40 18.16
CA GLU A 98 27.99 -12.71 18.02
C GLU A 98 27.85 -13.41 19.37
N GLU A 99 28.88 -13.39 20.21
CA GLU A 99 28.84 -13.93 21.57
C GLU A 99 27.83 -13.19 22.46
N ALA A 100 27.76 -11.86 22.37
CA ALA A 100 26.76 -11.07 23.09
C ALA A 100 25.32 -11.28 22.59
N SER A 101 25.16 -11.73 21.34
CA SER A 101 23.85 -12.00 20.72
C SER A 101 23.36 -13.44 20.96
N LYS A 102 24.16 -14.30 21.59
CA LYS A 102 23.74 -15.67 21.94
C LYS A 102 22.67 -15.62 23.01
N VAL A 103 21.43 -15.89 22.61
CA VAL A 103 20.30 -16.10 23.51
C VAL A 103 20.56 -17.40 24.27
N THR A 104 20.51 -17.35 25.61
CA THR A 104 20.66 -18.56 26.42
C THR A 104 19.43 -19.47 26.25
N PRO A 105 19.55 -20.79 26.47
CA PRO A 105 18.38 -21.68 26.46
C PRO A 105 17.27 -21.24 27.41
N GLU A 106 17.62 -20.62 28.54
CA GLU A 106 16.69 -20.05 29.51
C GLU A 106 15.94 -18.83 28.95
N GLN A 107 16.64 -17.93 28.24
CA GLN A 107 16.01 -16.79 27.57
C GLN A 107 15.12 -17.23 26.41
N GLN A 108 15.54 -18.25 25.64
CA GLN A 108 14.72 -18.80 24.57
C GLN A 108 13.44 -19.43 25.13
N ALA A 109 13.53 -20.21 26.21
CA ALA A 109 12.36 -20.79 26.87
C ALA A 109 11.40 -19.72 27.41
N LEU A 110 11.91 -18.58 27.90
CA LEU A 110 11.10 -17.44 28.30
C LEU A 110 10.35 -16.83 27.10
N TYR A 111 11.04 -16.58 25.99
CA TYR A 111 10.41 -16.06 24.78
C TYR A 111 9.34 -16.99 24.23
N ASP A 112 9.61 -18.30 24.21
CA ASP A 112 8.66 -19.31 23.75
C ASP A 112 7.42 -19.35 24.66
N ALA A 113 7.62 -19.25 25.98
CA ALA A 113 6.52 -19.20 26.96
C ALA A 113 5.67 -17.92 26.80
N GLU A 114 6.30 -16.76 26.62
CA GLU A 114 5.61 -15.49 26.35
C GLU A 114 4.85 -15.52 25.01
N GLU A 115 5.40 -16.16 23.98
CA GLU A 115 4.71 -16.35 22.71
C GLU A 115 3.54 -17.32 22.82
N ALA A 116 3.70 -18.43 23.55
CA ALA A 116 2.63 -19.37 23.83
C ALA A 116 1.47 -18.70 24.58
N GLN A 117 1.78 -17.93 25.63
CA GLN A 117 0.78 -17.16 26.38
C GLN A 117 0.06 -16.14 25.49
N ARG A 118 0.79 -15.43 24.61
CA ARG A 118 0.17 -14.51 23.63
C ARG A 118 -0.76 -15.24 22.66
N ARG A 119 -0.39 -16.43 22.19
CA ARG A 119 -1.23 -17.25 21.30
C ARG A 119 -2.49 -17.74 21.99
N GLU A 120 -2.40 -18.21 23.22
CA GLU A 120 -3.56 -18.63 24.01
C GLU A 120 -4.52 -17.46 24.27
N ALA A 121 -3.99 -16.31 24.69
CA ALA A 121 -4.78 -15.10 24.90
C ALA A 121 -5.48 -14.64 23.61
N ALA A 122 -4.79 -14.69 22.47
CA ALA A 122 -5.36 -14.34 21.17
C ALA A 122 -6.46 -15.32 20.74
N ALA A 123 -6.28 -16.63 20.96
CA ALA A 123 -7.28 -17.65 20.65
C ALA A 123 -8.55 -17.50 21.51
N ALA A 124 -8.39 -17.31 22.82
CA ALA A 124 -9.52 -17.08 23.73
C ALA A 124 -10.29 -15.81 23.36
N ARG A 125 -9.58 -14.73 22.99
CA ARG A 125 -10.18 -13.48 22.51
C ARG A 125 -10.98 -13.69 21.23
N ARG A 126 -10.40 -14.38 20.25
CA ARG A 126 -11.07 -14.70 18.97
C ARG A 126 -12.37 -15.46 19.19
N LEU A 127 -12.38 -16.46 20.07
CA LEU A 127 -13.58 -17.26 20.36
C LEU A 127 -14.71 -16.44 20.99
N ARG A 128 -14.36 -15.41 21.78
CA ARG A 128 -15.34 -14.52 22.42
C ARG A 128 -15.89 -13.44 21.48
N ASP A 129 -15.05 -12.96 20.57
CA ASP A 129 -15.30 -11.74 19.78
C ASP A 129 -15.66 -12.05 18.30
N THR A 130 -15.86 -13.32 17.93
CA THR A 130 -16.33 -13.75 16.61
C THR A 130 -17.50 -14.72 16.71
N ARG A 131 -18.42 -14.69 15.75
CA ARG A 131 -19.59 -15.57 15.65
C ARG A 131 -19.89 -15.95 14.22
N ASN A 132 -20.46 -17.15 14.05
CA ASN A 132 -20.83 -17.70 12.74
C ASN A 132 -22.33 -18.01 12.61
N GLU A 133 -23.08 -17.85 13.70
CA GLU A 133 -24.54 -18.00 13.73
C GLU A 133 -25.25 -16.70 13.35
N PRO A 134 -26.42 -16.77 12.68
CA PRO A 134 -27.21 -15.59 12.35
C PRO A 134 -27.60 -14.76 13.59
N LEU A 135 -27.43 -13.44 13.51
CA LEU A 135 -27.77 -12.49 14.57
C LEU A 135 -28.92 -11.57 14.15
N ALA A 136 -29.59 -10.94 15.12
CA ALA A 136 -30.70 -10.04 14.84
C ALA A 136 -30.18 -8.73 14.21
N PRO A 137 -30.77 -8.24 13.10
CA PRO A 137 -30.28 -7.03 12.43
C PRO A 137 -30.64 -5.75 13.22
N LEU A 138 -29.70 -4.80 13.27
CA LEU A 138 -29.89 -3.45 13.81
C LEU A 138 -29.93 -2.35 12.73
N GLY A 139 -29.68 -2.72 11.47
CA GLY A 139 -29.58 -1.80 10.32
C GLY A 139 -28.16 -1.76 9.74
N GLY A 140 -28.04 -1.57 8.42
CA GLY A 140 -26.75 -1.60 7.73
C GLY A 140 -25.97 -2.91 7.98
N PRO A 141 -24.66 -2.85 8.28
CA PRO A 141 -23.87 -4.03 8.64
C PRO A 141 -24.06 -4.51 10.09
N PHE A 142 -24.84 -3.79 10.91
CA PHE A 142 -24.88 -3.97 12.36
C PHE A 142 -25.94 -4.98 12.81
N HIS A 143 -25.59 -5.79 13.80
CA HIS A 143 -26.39 -6.88 14.34
C HIS A 143 -26.26 -6.96 15.87
N SER A 144 -27.12 -7.74 16.53
CA SER A 144 -27.08 -7.96 17.98
C SER A 144 -27.33 -9.41 18.37
N ASP A 145 -26.67 -9.83 19.44
CA ASP A 145 -26.98 -11.05 20.19
C ASP A 145 -27.81 -10.78 21.47
N GLY A 146 -28.30 -9.54 21.65
CA GLY A 146 -29.03 -9.09 22.84
C GLY A 146 -28.14 -8.51 23.95
N GLU A 147 -26.82 -8.69 23.85
CA GLU A 147 -25.86 -8.16 24.84
C GLU A 147 -24.87 -7.16 24.21
N ARG A 148 -24.47 -7.39 22.96
CA ARG A 148 -23.47 -6.61 22.25
C ARG A 148 -23.95 -6.18 20.87
N VAL A 149 -23.26 -5.18 20.32
CA VAL A 149 -23.33 -4.84 18.90
C VAL A 149 -22.27 -5.65 18.16
N TRP A 150 -22.65 -6.17 17.00
CA TRP A 150 -21.82 -6.96 16.11
C TRP A 150 -21.85 -6.35 14.71
N ALA A 151 -20.77 -6.51 13.95
CA ALA A 151 -20.74 -6.17 12.54
C ALA A 151 -20.51 -7.41 11.69
N ARG A 152 -21.24 -7.52 10.58
CA ARG A 152 -21.02 -8.59 9.60
C ARG A 152 -19.70 -8.37 8.86
N THR A 153 -18.90 -9.42 8.76
CA THR A 153 -17.61 -9.43 8.06
C THR A 153 -17.74 -10.23 6.77
N GLY A 154 -17.62 -9.58 5.61
CA GLY A 154 -17.70 -10.24 4.30
C GLY A 154 -19.10 -10.79 3.95
N SER A 155 -19.13 -11.80 3.08
CA SER A 155 -20.35 -12.48 2.65
C SER A 155 -20.66 -13.69 3.53
N GLY A 156 -21.90 -13.80 3.99
CA GLY A 156 -22.37 -14.88 4.88
C GLY A 156 -22.60 -14.43 6.32
N ASP A 157 -22.72 -15.41 7.23
CA ASP A 157 -23.04 -15.21 8.64
C ASP A 157 -21.79 -15.11 9.52
N GLN A 158 -20.76 -14.38 9.07
CA GLN A 158 -19.57 -14.11 9.89
C GLN A 158 -19.70 -12.76 10.56
N TYR A 159 -19.51 -12.70 11.87
CA TYR A 159 -19.67 -11.50 12.67
C TYR A 159 -18.47 -11.25 13.59
N CYS A 160 -18.12 -9.97 13.77
CA CYS A 160 -17.15 -9.51 14.76
C CYS A 160 -17.82 -8.61 15.81
N ALA A 161 -17.47 -8.78 17.08
CA ALA A 161 -18.02 -7.98 18.17
C ALA A 161 -17.46 -6.55 18.14
N LEU A 162 -18.35 -5.55 18.25
CA LEU A 162 -18.01 -4.14 18.40
C LEU A 162 -18.05 -3.76 19.88
N ASN A 163 -17.05 -4.22 20.64
CA ASN A 163 -17.05 -4.13 22.11
C ASN A 163 -17.09 -2.69 22.68
N ASN A 164 -16.84 -1.67 21.86
CA ASN A 164 -16.85 -0.25 22.27
C ASN A 164 -18.16 0.48 21.92
N PHE A 165 -19.14 -0.22 21.35
CA PHE A 165 -20.45 0.32 20.99
C PHE A 165 -21.46 0.00 22.09
N ASP A 166 -22.22 0.99 22.52
CA ASP A 166 -23.27 0.80 23.53
C ASP A 166 -24.58 0.35 22.87
N LEU A 167 -24.95 -0.92 23.07
CA LEU A 167 -26.17 -1.50 22.52
C LEU A 167 -27.44 -0.77 23.00
N ALA A 168 -27.48 -0.30 24.24
CA ALA A 168 -28.70 0.26 24.84
C ALA A 168 -29.15 1.57 24.17
N SER A 169 -28.18 2.35 23.66
CA SER A 169 -28.41 3.62 22.98
C SER A 169 -28.11 3.55 21.48
N PHE A 170 -27.78 2.36 20.97
CA PHE A 170 -27.38 2.17 19.58
C PHE A 170 -28.51 2.50 18.61
N ARG A 171 -28.17 3.24 17.55
CA ARG A 171 -29.04 3.46 16.40
C ARG A 171 -28.22 3.51 15.12
N HIS A 172 -28.59 2.70 14.13
CA HIS A 172 -28.04 2.81 12.78
C HIS A 172 -28.46 4.13 12.11
N LEU A 173 -27.55 4.74 11.34
CA LEU A 173 -27.81 5.97 10.60
C LEU A 173 -27.84 5.71 9.08
N VAL A 174 -26.66 5.56 8.48
CA VAL A 174 -26.50 5.37 7.03
C VAL A 174 -25.24 4.54 6.79
N ASP A 175 -25.30 3.60 5.85
CA ASP A 175 -24.17 2.73 5.51
C ASP A 175 -23.48 2.15 6.76
N ASN A 176 -22.21 2.47 6.97
CA ASN A 176 -21.39 2.02 8.09
C ASN A 176 -21.39 2.98 9.30
N PHE A 177 -22.27 3.99 9.32
CA PHE A 177 -22.41 4.94 10.41
C PHE A 177 -23.55 4.57 11.36
N ALA A 178 -23.30 4.81 12.64
CA ALA A 178 -24.27 4.64 13.70
C ALA A 178 -24.09 5.74 14.76
N VAL A 179 -24.96 5.79 15.74
CA VAL A 179 -24.81 6.65 16.93
C VAL A 179 -25.09 5.81 18.18
N ASP A 180 -24.37 6.12 19.25
CA ASP A 180 -24.68 5.66 20.60
C ASP A 180 -24.50 6.82 21.59
N ALA A 181 -24.62 6.55 22.89
CA ALA A 181 -24.51 7.54 23.96
C ALA A 181 -23.15 8.28 23.98
N SER A 182 -22.12 7.72 23.37
CA SER A 182 -20.80 8.36 23.28
C SER A 182 -20.70 9.30 22.07
N GLY A 183 -21.60 9.20 21.09
CA GLY A 183 -21.65 10.06 19.92
C GLY A 183 -21.66 9.31 18.60
N LEU A 184 -21.22 9.99 17.54
CA LEU A 184 -21.22 9.45 16.19
C LEU A 184 -20.18 8.33 16.06
N ARG A 185 -20.61 7.20 15.48
CA ARG A 185 -19.81 5.99 15.31
C ARG A 185 -19.62 5.63 13.85
N TYR A 186 -18.47 5.03 13.54
CA TYR A 186 -18.14 4.46 12.25
C TYR A 186 -17.60 3.03 12.38
N TYR A 187 -18.04 2.16 11.48
CA TYR A 187 -17.47 0.82 11.31
C TYR A 187 -16.68 0.69 10.01
N ALA A 188 -15.36 0.55 10.11
CA ALA A 188 -14.52 0.23 8.96
C ALA A 188 -14.57 -1.28 8.68
N ALA A 189 -15.41 -1.70 7.73
CA ALA A 189 -15.39 -3.07 7.22
C ALA A 189 -13.97 -3.49 6.80
N GLY A 190 -13.56 -4.73 7.11
CA GLY A 190 -12.22 -5.26 6.82
C GLY A 190 -11.09 -4.81 7.77
N ALA A 191 -11.30 -3.79 8.62
CA ALA A 191 -10.36 -3.47 9.71
C ALA A 191 -10.38 -4.52 10.85
N ALA A 192 -11.29 -5.50 10.79
CA ALA A 192 -11.45 -6.56 11.78
C ALA A 192 -10.35 -7.66 11.72
N PHE A 193 -9.42 -7.61 10.76
CA PHE A 193 -8.30 -8.58 10.71
C PHE A 193 -7.15 -8.22 11.67
N SER A 194 -7.04 -6.96 12.10
CA SER A 194 -6.17 -6.58 13.22
C SER A 194 -7.02 -6.22 14.44
N TYR A 195 -6.96 -7.07 15.47
CA TYR A 195 -7.69 -6.89 16.74
C TYR A 195 -7.39 -5.56 17.46
N ASP A 196 -6.30 -4.90 17.06
CA ASP A 196 -5.89 -3.60 17.61
C ASP A 196 -6.66 -2.42 16.99
N HIS A 197 -7.39 -2.62 15.88
CA HIS A 197 -8.10 -1.55 15.16
C HIS A 197 -9.63 -1.62 15.36
N ALA A 198 -10.15 -2.65 16.02
CA ALA A 198 -11.58 -2.84 16.29
C ALA A 198 -12.19 -1.82 17.28
N GLY A 199 -11.48 -0.73 17.59
CA GLY A 199 -11.79 0.18 18.69
C GLY A 199 -11.87 1.67 18.37
N GLU A 200 -11.43 2.14 17.20
CA GLU A 200 -11.46 3.58 16.84
C GLU A 200 -12.72 3.95 16.06
N GLY A 201 -13.89 3.49 16.54
CA GLY A 201 -15.16 3.79 15.90
C GLY A 201 -15.73 5.16 16.27
N LEU A 202 -15.23 5.83 17.32
CA LEU A 202 -15.75 7.14 17.72
C LEU A 202 -15.25 8.23 16.78
N ILE A 203 -16.17 8.97 16.20
CA ILE A 203 -15.84 10.11 15.35
C ILE A 203 -15.78 11.36 16.24
N ALA A 204 -14.57 11.85 16.47
CA ALA A 204 -14.37 13.10 17.18
C ALA A 204 -15.14 14.25 16.48
N ASP A 205 -15.81 15.07 17.30
CA ASP A 205 -16.59 16.23 16.89
C ASP A 205 -17.75 15.97 15.91
N GLY A 206 -18.04 14.71 15.57
CA GLY A 206 -19.10 14.34 14.64
C GLY A 206 -20.49 14.72 15.13
N ASP A 207 -21.35 15.14 14.19
CA ASP A 207 -22.76 15.45 14.45
C ASP A 207 -23.68 14.40 13.84
N ALA A 208 -24.06 13.42 14.66
CA ALA A 208 -24.96 12.34 14.25
C ALA A 208 -26.36 12.81 13.82
N ALA A 209 -26.81 14.00 14.24
CA ALA A 209 -28.16 14.47 13.93
C ALA A 209 -28.30 14.98 12.49
N THR A 210 -27.19 15.41 11.89
CA THR A 210 -27.15 16.04 10.57
C THR A 210 -26.35 15.24 9.55
N LEU A 211 -25.85 14.06 9.94
CA LEU A 211 -25.09 13.18 9.06
C LEU A 211 -25.93 12.74 7.85
N GLU A 212 -25.37 12.91 6.65
CA GLU A 212 -25.96 12.46 5.40
C GLU A 212 -24.90 11.96 4.40
N SER A 213 -25.34 11.14 3.44
CA SER A 213 -24.54 10.77 2.27
C SER A 213 -24.59 11.89 1.23
N VAL A 214 -23.43 12.31 0.75
CA VAL A 214 -23.29 13.30 -0.34
C VAL A 214 -23.33 12.62 -1.71
N GLY A 215 -23.03 11.32 -1.76
CA GLY A 215 -22.94 10.51 -2.98
C GLY A 215 -21.59 9.81 -3.13
N GLY A 216 -21.61 8.63 -3.75
CA GLY A 216 -20.44 7.75 -3.77
C GLY A 216 -19.98 7.41 -2.35
N ASP A 217 -18.68 7.47 -2.10
CA ASP A 217 -18.08 7.24 -0.78
C ASP A 217 -17.88 8.54 0.04
N TRP A 218 -18.68 9.58 -0.23
CA TRP A 218 -18.62 10.87 0.48
C TRP A 218 -19.82 11.09 1.41
N TYR A 219 -19.53 11.61 2.60
CA TYR A 219 -20.52 11.93 3.63
C TYR A 219 -20.22 13.30 4.22
N ARG A 220 -21.21 13.90 4.89
CA ARG A 220 -21.00 15.11 5.68
C ARG A 220 -22.00 15.18 6.83
N ASP A 221 -21.64 15.93 7.85
CA ASP A 221 -22.56 16.48 8.83
C ASP A 221 -22.41 18.01 8.88
N ALA A 222 -23.10 18.67 9.81
CA ALA A 222 -23.07 20.13 9.95
C ALA A 222 -21.69 20.71 10.32
N ARG A 223 -20.72 19.88 10.71
CA ARG A 223 -19.41 20.30 11.21
C ARG A 223 -18.26 19.87 10.32
N GLN A 224 -18.33 18.67 9.75
CA GLN A 224 -17.24 18.10 8.97
C GLN A 224 -17.71 17.17 7.84
N ALA A 225 -16.82 16.98 6.88
CA ALA A 225 -17.01 16.06 5.77
C ALA A 225 -16.17 14.80 5.97
N TYR A 226 -16.57 13.72 5.31
CA TYR A 226 -15.91 12.44 5.39
C TYR A 226 -15.75 11.81 4.02
N TYR A 227 -14.63 11.12 3.82
CA TYR A 227 -14.42 10.23 2.69
C TYR A 227 -14.12 8.83 3.19
N PHE A 228 -14.83 7.86 2.62
CA PHE A 228 -14.60 6.45 2.88
C PHE A 228 -13.74 5.84 1.76
N GLU A 229 -12.56 5.35 2.10
CA GLU A 229 -11.69 4.64 1.17
C GLU A 229 -11.83 3.14 1.36
N ARG A 230 -12.15 2.43 0.29
CA ARG A 230 -12.14 0.95 0.24
C ARG A 230 -10.84 0.46 -0.35
N ASP A 231 -10.36 -0.67 0.14
CA ASP A 231 -9.25 -1.38 -0.48
C ASP A 231 -9.67 -1.82 -1.91
N PRO A 232 -8.97 -1.36 -2.96
CA PRO A 232 -9.30 -1.73 -4.33
C PRO A 232 -8.91 -3.17 -4.70
N TYR A 233 -8.07 -3.83 -3.91
CA TYR A 233 -7.61 -5.21 -4.12
C TYR A 233 -8.55 -6.23 -3.47
N ASP A 234 -9.12 -5.87 -2.33
CA ASP A 234 -10.06 -6.71 -1.58
C ASP A 234 -11.20 -5.84 -1.01
N PRO A 235 -12.21 -5.48 -1.83
CA PRO A 235 -13.28 -4.59 -1.37
C PRO A 235 -14.18 -5.21 -0.29
N ASP A 236 -14.14 -6.53 -0.11
CA ASP A 236 -14.97 -7.27 0.85
C ASP A 236 -14.26 -7.49 2.19
N ARG A 237 -12.92 -7.61 2.20
CA ARG A 237 -12.14 -7.96 3.40
C ARG A 237 -10.94 -7.04 3.65
N GLY A 238 -10.56 -6.22 2.68
CA GLY A 238 -9.41 -5.32 2.76
C GLY A 238 -9.64 -4.15 3.70
N GLN A 239 -8.55 -3.49 4.09
CA GLN A 239 -8.62 -2.39 5.04
C GLN A 239 -9.37 -1.22 4.42
N CYS A 240 -10.38 -0.74 5.13
CA CYS A 240 -11.08 0.46 4.75
C CYS A 240 -10.78 1.58 5.74
N HIS A 241 -10.75 2.82 5.27
CA HIS A 241 -10.38 3.98 6.08
C HIS A 241 -11.39 5.10 5.94
N LEU A 242 -11.80 5.67 7.07
CA LEU A 242 -12.57 6.91 7.09
C LEU A 242 -11.61 8.09 7.28
N THR A 243 -11.63 9.03 6.35
CA THR A 243 -10.87 10.27 6.44
C THR A 243 -11.79 11.44 6.77
N VAL A 244 -11.50 12.18 7.83
CA VAL A 244 -12.14 13.48 8.10
C VAL A 244 -11.53 14.52 7.15
N VAL A 245 -12.38 15.18 6.38
CA VAL A 245 -12.00 16.10 5.32
C VAL A 245 -12.35 17.53 5.71
N LYS A 246 -11.34 18.40 5.72
CA LYS A 246 -11.51 19.84 5.92
C LYS A 246 -12.03 20.49 4.63
N ALA A 247 -13.33 20.37 4.41
CA ALA A 247 -14.07 21.00 3.33
C ALA A 247 -15.08 22.01 3.90
N ASP A 248 -15.54 22.94 3.06
CA ASP A 248 -16.76 23.69 3.36
C ASP A 248 -17.97 22.75 3.21
N VAL A 249 -18.49 22.28 4.35
CA VAL A 249 -19.58 21.30 4.41
C VAL A 249 -20.85 21.79 3.73
N ALA A 250 -21.15 23.10 3.77
CA ALA A 250 -22.39 23.63 3.21
C ALA A 250 -22.41 23.54 1.68
N THR A 251 -21.24 23.66 1.04
CA THR A 251 -21.11 23.67 -0.42
C THR A 251 -20.49 22.40 -1.00
N LEU A 252 -20.12 21.43 -0.16
CA LEU A 252 -19.54 20.16 -0.60
C LEU A 252 -20.52 19.38 -1.48
N THR A 253 -20.02 18.94 -2.63
CA THR A 253 -20.76 18.14 -3.62
C THR A 253 -19.91 17.01 -4.15
N HIS A 254 -20.50 15.82 -4.29
CA HIS A 254 -19.89 14.70 -5.01
C HIS A 254 -19.99 14.95 -6.52
N ILE A 255 -18.90 14.70 -7.24
CA ILE A 255 -18.84 14.94 -8.70
C ILE A 255 -18.47 13.69 -9.50
N GLY A 256 -18.50 12.51 -8.87
CA GLY A 256 -18.23 11.22 -9.51
C GLY A 256 -16.95 10.54 -9.01
N GLY A 257 -17.01 9.22 -8.87
CA GLY A 257 -15.90 8.43 -8.34
C GLY A 257 -15.44 8.92 -6.96
N ALA A 258 -14.13 9.01 -6.78
CA ALA A 258 -13.48 9.47 -5.56
C ALA A 258 -13.43 11.01 -5.44
N TYR A 259 -14.03 11.76 -6.36
CA TYR A 259 -13.94 13.23 -6.37
C TYR A 259 -15.15 13.90 -5.73
N ALA A 260 -14.86 14.93 -4.94
CA ALA A 260 -15.83 15.89 -4.46
C ALA A 260 -15.22 17.30 -4.56
N ARG A 261 -16.05 18.33 -4.49
CA ARG A 261 -15.62 19.72 -4.47
C ARG A 261 -16.48 20.55 -3.52
N ASP A 262 -15.86 21.56 -2.94
CA ASP A 262 -16.57 22.66 -2.30
C ASP A 262 -16.45 23.93 -3.17
N ALA A 263 -16.96 25.07 -2.69
CA ALA A 263 -16.92 26.33 -3.44
C ALA A 263 -15.50 26.81 -3.83
N LYS A 264 -14.44 26.31 -3.18
CA LYS A 264 -13.06 26.80 -3.35
C LYS A 264 -12.05 25.71 -3.69
N HIS A 265 -12.37 24.44 -3.47
CA HIS A 265 -11.40 23.36 -3.49
C HIS A 265 -11.95 22.10 -4.16
N LEU A 266 -11.04 21.41 -4.84
CA LEU A 266 -11.24 20.04 -5.31
C LEU A 266 -10.64 19.05 -4.30
N PHE A 267 -11.33 17.93 -4.09
CA PHE A 267 -10.87 16.81 -3.27
C PHE A 267 -10.90 15.52 -4.10
N CYS A 268 -9.97 14.60 -3.81
CA CYS A 268 -9.99 13.25 -4.37
C CYS A 268 -9.38 12.24 -3.38
N ALA A 269 -10.15 11.20 -3.06
CA ALA A 269 -10.06 10.36 -1.84
C ALA A 269 -9.70 11.15 -0.59
N GLY A 270 -10.62 11.99 -0.11
CA GLY A 270 -10.43 12.70 1.16
C GLY A 270 -9.30 13.75 1.19
N VAL A 271 -8.48 13.84 0.14
CA VAL A 271 -7.33 14.76 0.08
C VAL A 271 -7.65 15.98 -0.76
N ARG A 272 -7.50 17.17 -0.17
CA ARG A 272 -7.55 18.46 -0.87
C ARG A 272 -6.44 18.54 -1.91
N LYS A 273 -6.80 18.88 -3.15
CA LYS A 273 -5.86 19.04 -4.26
C LYS A 273 -5.47 20.51 -4.43
N ARG A 274 -4.23 20.72 -4.89
CA ARG A 274 -3.62 22.03 -5.11
C ARG A 274 -3.37 22.22 -6.61
N GLY A 275 -3.32 23.47 -7.07
CA GLY A 275 -3.09 23.80 -8.48
C GLY A 275 -4.30 23.54 -9.38
N ILE A 276 -5.51 23.56 -8.81
CA ILE A 276 -6.78 23.54 -9.53
C ILE A 276 -7.51 24.83 -9.17
N ASP A 277 -7.40 25.83 -10.04
CA ASP A 277 -7.93 27.18 -9.78
C ASP A 277 -9.43 27.29 -10.05
N ASP A 278 -9.98 26.37 -10.84
CA ASP A 278 -11.42 26.25 -11.12
C ASP A 278 -11.96 24.85 -10.74
N PRO A 279 -12.28 24.62 -9.46
CA PRO A 279 -12.95 23.39 -9.02
C PRO A 279 -14.34 23.20 -9.66
N ALA A 280 -15.01 24.29 -10.04
CA ALA A 280 -16.36 24.26 -10.63
C ALA A 280 -16.36 23.71 -12.07
N GLY A 281 -15.25 23.83 -12.79
CA GLY A 281 -15.05 23.24 -14.11
C GLY A 281 -14.70 21.74 -14.10
N VAL A 282 -14.45 21.13 -12.94
CA VAL A 282 -14.05 19.73 -12.84
C VAL A 282 -15.25 18.80 -12.98
N VAL A 283 -15.13 17.80 -13.85
CA VAL A 283 -16.14 16.75 -14.06
C VAL A 283 -15.53 15.38 -13.75
N GLY A 284 -16.14 14.62 -12.84
CA GLY A 284 -15.67 13.26 -12.56
C GLY A 284 -15.94 12.31 -13.73
N LEU A 285 -14.94 11.48 -14.05
CA LEU A 285 -15.06 10.43 -15.07
C LEU A 285 -15.31 9.05 -14.45
N GLY A 286 -15.36 8.97 -13.12
CA GLY A 286 -15.47 7.73 -12.35
C GLY A 286 -14.16 7.31 -11.71
N TYR A 287 -14.24 6.54 -10.63
CA TYR A 287 -13.09 6.05 -9.86
C TYR A 287 -12.09 7.18 -9.51
N ARG A 288 -10.83 7.08 -9.93
CA ARG A 288 -9.76 8.06 -9.64
C ARG A 288 -9.53 9.07 -10.77
N TYR A 289 -10.43 9.10 -11.76
CA TYR A 289 -10.34 9.99 -12.92
C TYR A 289 -11.37 11.12 -12.91
N ALA A 290 -10.93 12.28 -13.40
CA ALA A 290 -11.76 13.44 -13.68
C ALA A 290 -11.21 14.19 -14.90
N ARG A 291 -11.91 15.21 -15.36
CA ARG A 291 -11.42 16.15 -16.37
C ARG A 291 -11.63 17.61 -15.97
N LEU A 292 -10.80 18.48 -16.51
CA LEU A 292 -10.94 19.93 -16.46
C LEU A 292 -10.77 20.45 -17.89
N GLY A 293 -11.88 20.76 -18.56
CA GLY A 293 -11.89 21.00 -20.00
C GLY A 293 -11.32 19.79 -20.77
N ALA A 294 -10.28 20.02 -21.56
CA ALA A 294 -9.57 18.99 -22.33
C ALA A 294 -8.43 18.29 -21.55
N GLN A 295 -8.24 18.60 -20.27
CA GLN A 295 -7.22 17.95 -19.44
C GLN A 295 -7.82 16.77 -18.67
N ILE A 296 -7.11 15.65 -18.62
CA ILE A 296 -7.44 14.52 -17.76
C ILE A 296 -6.71 14.67 -16.42
N LEU A 297 -7.42 14.41 -15.33
CA LEU A 297 -6.90 14.31 -13.98
C LEU A 297 -6.89 12.83 -13.53
N TYR A 298 -5.80 12.38 -12.93
CA TYR A 298 -5.69 11.12 -12.19
C TYR A 298 -5.20 11.41 -10.77
N ASP A 299 -5.88 10.90 -9.75
CA ASP A 299 -5.63 11.23 -8.34
C ASP A 299 -5.61 12.75 -8.03
N GLY A 300 -6.36 13.53 -8.81
CA GLY A 300 -6.41 14.98 -8.75
C GLY A 300 -5.18 15.71 -9.30
N LYS A 301 -4.37 15.03 -10.13
CA LYS A 301 -3.22 15.62 -10.83
C LYS A 301 -3.41 15.56 -12.35
N VAL A 302 -3.03 16.62 -13.05
CA VAL A 302 -3.04 16.66 -14.52
C VAL A 302 -2.14 15.56 -15.08
N VAL A 303 -2.67 14.82 -16.06
CA VAL A 303 -1.93 13.83 -16.82
C VAL A 303 -1.25 14.53 -17.99
N ASP A 304 0.07 14.75 -17.90
CA ASP A 304 0.83 15.51 -18.91
C ASP A 304 0.86 14.85 -20.29
N LYS A 305 0.71 13.53 -20.35
CA LYS A 305 0.84 12.73 -21.58
C LYS A 305 -0.33 11.75 -21.72
N PRO A 306 -1.56 12.23 -21.99
CA PRO A 306 -2.74 11.38 -22.09
C PRO A 306 -2.76 10.54 -23.39
N GLY A 307 -1.84 10.81 -24.32
CA GLY A 307 -1.76 10.10 -25.60
C GLY A 307 -2.92 10.48 -26.51
N ARG A 308 -3.59 9.48 -27.08
CA ARG A 308 -4.72 9.65 -28.02
C ARG A 308 -6.09 9.51 -27.37
N VAL A 309 -6.15 9.49 -26.04
CA VAL A 309 -7.40 9.34 -25.31
C VAL A 309 -8.31 10.53 -25.60
N ASP A 310 -9.50 10.24 -26.10
CA ASP A 310 -10.56 11.21 -26.27
C ASP A 310 -11.23 11.50 -24.92
N VAL A 311 -11.02 12.73 -24.43
CA VAL A 311 -11.48 13.18 -23.12
C VAL A 311 -13.01 13.23 -23.03
N GLU A 312 -13.71 13.49 -24.14
CA GLU A 312 -15.16 13.65 -24.12
C GLU A 312 -15.90 12.30 -24.04
N THR A 313 -15.28 11.23 -24.53
CA THR A 313 -15.84 9.87 -24.47
C THR A 313 -15.19 8.99 -23.40
N ALA A 314 -14.18 9.51 -22.70
CA ALA A 314 -13.46 8.80 -21.66
C ALA A 314 -14.33 8.53 -20.42
N ARG A 315 -14.20 7.31 -19.87
CA ARG A 315 -14.78 6.92 -18.58
C ARG A 315 -13.82 6.06 -17.78
N GLY A 316 -13.81 6.25 -16.46
CA GLY A 316 -13.15 5.34 -15.52
C GLY A 316 -13.88 4.00 -15.48
N VAL A 317 -13.15 2.90 -15.66
CA VAL A 317 -13.65 1.52 -15.55
C VAL A 317 -13.11 0.81 -14.32
N PHE A 318 -12.06 1.34 -13.70
CA PHE A 318 -11.52 0.86 -12.44
C PHE A 318 -10.70 1.95 -11.73
N HIS A 319 -10.25 1.69 -10.50
CA HIS A 319 -9.48 2.64 -9.69
C HIS A 319 -8.31 3.25 -10.46
N ASP A 320 -7.63 2.46 -11.29
CA ASP A 320 -6.48 2.91 -12.08
C ASP A 320 -6.64 2.70 -13.58
N MET A 321 -7.85 2.48 -14.09
CA MET A 321 -8.07 2.32 -15.54
C MET A 321 -9.19 3.21 -16.05
N LEU A 322 -8.88 4.00 -17.08
CA LEU A 322 -9.81 4.80 -17.87
C LEU A 322 -9.73 4.38 -19.33
N ILE A 323 -10.87 4.37 -20.02
CA ILE A 323 -10.99 4.00 -21.42
C ILE A 323 -11.89 4.98 -22.17
N ASP A 324 -11.56 5.31 -23.42
CA ASP A 324 -12.43 6.08 -24.31
C ASP A 324 -13.25 5.19 -25.26
N ALA A 325 -14.18 5.77 -26.03
CA ALA A 325 -15.04 5.02 -26.94
C ALA A 325 -14.26 4.33 -28.09
N SER A 326 -13.03 4.76 -28.38
CA SER A 326 -12.15 4.14 -29.38
C SER A 326 -11.24 3.05 -28.79
N GLY A 327 -11.34 2.81 -27.47
CA GLY A 327 -10.58 1.82 -26.74
C GLY A 327 -9.17 2.27 -26.33
N HIS A 328 -8.82 3.55 -26.46
CA HIS A 328 -7.57 4.06 -25.90
C HIS A 328 -7.68 4.10 -24.38
N VAL A 329 -6.59 3.75 -23.69
CA VAL A 329 -6.59 3.52 -22.25
C VAL A 329 -5.56 4.40 -21.55
N LEU A 330 -5.93 4.90 -20.37
CA LEU A 330 -4.97 5.29 -19.33
C LEU A 330 -4.94 4.23 -18.23
N TRP A 331 -3.72 3.78 -17.91
CA TRP A 331 -3.43 2.98 -16.74
C TRP A 331 -2.67 3.83 -15.72
N GLY A 332 -3.38 4.29 -14.70
CA GLY A 332 -3.05 5.46 -13.91
C GLY A 332 -2.83 6.67 -14.82
N LYS A 333 -1.59 7.17 -14.85
CA LYS A 333 -1.19 8.27 -15.75
C LYS A 333 -0.63 7.82 -17.10
N ASN A 334 -0.54 6.52 -17.36
CA ASN A 334 0.22 5.99 -18.49
C ASN A 334 -0.71 5.58 -19.65
N TYR A 335 -0.50 6.18 -20.81
CA TYR A 335 -1.21 5.81 -22.02
C TYR A 335 -0.87 4.41 -22.54
N ARG A 336 -1.90 3.71 -23.03
CA ARG A 336 -1.83 2.42 -23.71
C ARG A 336 -2.67 2.43 -24.99
N LYS A 337 -2.19 1.71 -25.99
CA LYS A 337 -2.92 1.50 -27.26
C LYS A 337 -4.14 0.59 -27.01
N PRO A 338 -5.19 0.71 -27.84
CA PRO A 338 -6.36 -0.16 -27.72
C PRO A 338 -6.00 -1.62 -27.84
N LEU A 339 -6.62 -2.44 -26.98
CA LEU A 339 -6.51 -3.90 -27.07
C LEU A 339 -7.39 -4.39 -28.23
N PRO A 340 -6.86 -5.18 -29.18
CA PRO A 340 -7.64 -5.60 -30.35
C PRO A 340 -8.93 -6.35 -30.00
N GLY A 341 -10.06 -5.84 -30.49
CA GLY A 341 -11.39 -6.41 -30.29
C GLY A 341 -11.93 -6.30 -28.87
N ILE A 342 -11.43 -5.34 -28.08
CA ILE A 342 -12.10 -4.88 -26.87
C ILE A 342 -13.36 -4.10 -27.25
N ASP A 343 -14.44 -4.28 -26.49
CA ASP A 343 -15.60 -3.40 -26.52
C ASP A 343 -15.52 -2.39 -25.36
N PRO A 344 -15.13 -1.13 -25.63
CA PRO A 344 -14.99 -0.12 -24.59
C PRO A 344 -16.31 0.26 -23.92
N GLY A 345 -17.45 0.08 -24.60
CA GLY A 345 -18.76 0.46 -24.09
C GLY A 345 -19.22 -0.42 -22.94
N SER A 346 -18.98 -1.72 -23.05
CA SER A 346 -19.43 -2.73 -22.08
C SER A 346 -18.35 -3.17 -21.07
N LEU A 347 -17.09 -2.75 -21.27
CA LEU A 347 -15.98 -3.12 -20.39
C LEU A 347 -16.24 -2.74 -18.92
N ARG A 348 -16.11 -3.72 -18.02
CA ARG A 348 -16.19 -3.56 -16.57
C ARG A 348 -15.30 -4.58 -15.86
N PHE A 349 -14.82 -4.24 -14.66
CA PHE A 349 -14.10 -5.18 -13.81
C PHE A 349 -15.07 -6.02 -12.98
N LEU A 350 -14.79 -7.33 -12.88
CA LEU A 350 -15.51 -8.25 -12.00
C LEU A 350 -14.90 -8.25 -10.59
N ASN A 351 -13.57 -8.18 -10.53
CA ASN A 351 -12.76 -8.00 -9.34
C ASN A 351 -11.43 -7.36 -9.77
N TRP A 352 -10.45 -7.28 -8.87
CA TRP A 352 -9.15 -6.67 -9.22
C TRP A 352 -8.42 -7.42 -10.36
N ALA A 353 -8.54 -8.74 -10.41
CA ALA A 353 -7.80 -9.60 -11.33
C ALA A 353 -8.47 -9.78 -12.70
N PHE A 354 -9.80 -9.69 -12.78
CA PHE A 354 -10.56 -10.03 -13.98
C PHE A 354 -11.51 -8.92 -14.43
N ALA A 355 -11.62 -8.75 -15.73
CA ALA A 355 -12.54 -7.82 -16.38
C ALA A 355 -13.31 -8.54 -17.50
N VAL A 356 -14.43 -7.96 -17.89
CA VAL A 356 -15.28 -8.47 -18.96
C VAL A 356 -15.78 -7.34 -19.83
N ASP A 357 -15.95 -7.61 -21.11
CA ASP A 357 -16.84 -6.84 -21.98
C ASP A 357 -18.00 -7.75 -22.43
N ASP A 358 -18.81 -7.38 -23.40
CA ASP A 358 -19.94 -8.22 -23.82
C ASP A 358 -19.53 -9.49 -24.57
N GLN A 359 -18.28 -9.59 -25.02
CA GLN A 359 -17.81 -10.69 -25.87
C GLN A 359 -16.75 -11.56 -25.20
N ARG A 360 -15.96 -11.01 -24.27
CA ARG A 360 -14.72 -11.61 -23.80
C ARG A 360 -14.52 -11.42 -22.29
N VAL A 361 -13.71 -12.32 -21.76
CA VAL A 361 -13.15 -12.24 -20.41
C VAL A 361 -11.67 -11.89 -20.53
N TYR A 362 -11.21 -11.02 -19.64
CA TYR A 362 -9.85 -10.53 -19.56
C TYR A 362 -9.28 -10.78 -18.17
N TYR A 363 -7.99 -11.03 -18.10
CA TYR A 363 -7.23 -10.96 -16.86
C TYR A 363 -6.28 -9.78 -16.89
N ARG A 364 -6.07 -9.19 -15.72
CA ARG A 364 -5.19 -8.06 -15.49
C ARG A 364 -3.74 -8.53 -15.48
N THR A 365 -2.89 -7.80 -16.16
CA THR A 365 -1.43 -7.90 -16.05
C THR A 365 -0.90 -6.63 -15.38
N ASN A 366 0.41 -6.55 -15.13
CA ASN A 366 1.01 -5.35 -14.54
C ASN A 366 0.82 -4.07 -15.36
N THR A 367 0.55 -4.16 -16.67
CA THR A 367 0.52 -2.99 -17.55
C THR A 367 -0.59 -2.97 -18.61
N ASN A 368 -1.43 -4.00 -18.68
CA ASN A 368 -2.50 -4.16 -19.66
C ASN A 368 -3.52 -5.24 -19.26
N LEU A 369 -4.57 -5.40 -20.04
CA LEU A 369 -5.46 -6.58 -20.04
C LEU A 369 -4.99 -7.62 -21.07
N ALA A 370 -5.16 -8.89 -20.73
CA ALA A 370 -4.93 -10.02 -21.62
C ALA A 370 -6.21 -10.87 -21.72
N VAL A 371 -6.50 -11.42 -22.90
CA VAL A 371 -7.71 -12.21 -23.14
C VAL A 371 -7.58 -13.58 -22.47
N CYS A 372 -8.57 -13.96 -21.66
CA CYS A 372 -8.70 -15.31 -21.15
C CYS A 372 -9.21 -16.23 -22.27
N LYS A 373 -8.38 -17.20 -22.69
CA LYS A 373 -8.78 -18.18 -23.72
C LYS A 373 -9.60 -19.30 -23.08
N GLY A 374 -10.66 -19.73 -23.75
CA GLY A 374 -11.46 -20.89 -23.31
C GLY A 374 -12.40 -20.63 -22.14
N ILE A 375 -12.54 -19.37 -21.69
CA ILE A 375 -13.49 -19.00 -20.63
C ILE A 375 -14.83 -18.63 -21.25
N ASP A 376 -15.90 -19.23 -20.74
CA ASP A 376 -17.26 -18.97 -21.20
C ASP A 376 -17.78 -17.64 -20.64
N ARG A 377 -17.80 -16.62 -21.49
CA ARG A 377 -18.24 -15.28 -21.09
C ARG A 377 -19.68 -15.25 -20.59
N ALA A 378 -20.58 -16.08 -21.12
CA ALA A 378 -22.01 -16.02 -20.79
C ALA A 378 -22.31 -16.45 -19.33
N SER A 379 -21.52 -17.37 -18.79
CA SER A 379 -21.69 -17.92 -17.43
C SER A 379 -20.72 -17.36 -16.39
N VAL A 380 -19.85 -16.41 -16.77
CA VAL A 380 -18.80 -15.93 -15.87
C VAL A 380 -19.35 -15.14 -14.69
N GLU A 381 -18.91 -15.49 -13.49
CA GLU A 381 -19.20 -14.80 -12.24
C GLU A 381 -17.93 -14.55 -11.43
N ALA A 382 -17.94 -13.48 -10.61
CA ALA A 382 -16.84 -13.17 -9.71
C ALA A 382 -16.82 -14.14 -8.53
N VAL A 383 -15.65 -14.67 -8.19
CA VAL A 383 -15.40 -15.41 -6.95
C VAL A 383 -14.33 -14.67 -6.15
N PRO A 384 -14.71 -13.93 -5.10
CA PRO A 384 -13.75 -13.15 -4.31
C PRO A 384 -12.63 -14.01 -3.70
N PRO A 385 -11.42 -13.45 -3.49
CA PRO A 385 -11.06 -12.05 -3.78
C PRO A 385 -10.60 -11.84 -5.23
N LEU A 386 -9.92 -12.82 -5.85
CA LEU A 386 -9.20 -12.66 -7.12
C LEU A 386 -9.48 -13.77 -8.14
N ARG A 387 -10.63 -14.45 -8.05
CA ARG A 387 -10.99 -15.56 -8.96
C ARG A 387 -12.30 -15.29 -9.70
N ILE A 388 -12.56 -16.10 -10.72
CA ILE A 388 -13.86 -16.14 -11.40
C ILE A 388 -14.28 -17.60 -11.55
N ARG A 389 -15.57 -17.84 -11.77
CA ARG A 389 -16.10 -19.14 -12.15
C ARG A 389 -16.85 -19.01 -13.47
N ASP A 390 -16.70 -19.99 -14.34
CA ASP A 390 -17.56 -20.18 -15.52
C ASP A 390 -18.21 -21.57 -15.46
N LYS A 391 -19.00 -21.93 -16.47
CA LYS A 391 -19.65 -23.25 -16.54
C LYS A 391 -18.69 -24.44 -16.50
N ASN A 392 -17.40 -24.24 -16.79
CA ASN A 392 -16.39 -25.30 -16.81
C ASN A 392 -15.60 -25.38 -15.49
N GLY A 393 -15.81 -24.44 -14.57
CA GLY A 393 -15.26 -24.49 -13.21
C GLY A 393 -14.64 -23.18 -12.75
N LEU A 394 -13.88 -23.28 -11.65
CA LEU A 394 -13.15 -22.16 -11.05
C LEU A 394 -11.92 -21.81 -11.91
N VAL A 395 -11.62 -20.52 -12.04
CA VAL A 395 -10.49 -19.98 -12.81
C VAL A 395 -9.64 -19.09 -11.91
N ASP A 396 -8.33 -19.28 -11.99
CA ASP A 396 -7.32 -18.51 -11.26
C ASP A 396 -6.23 -18.02 -12.23
N ILE A 397 -5.44 -17.03 -11.83
CA ILE A 397 -4.27 -16.57 -12.59
C ILE A 397 -3.04 -17.30 -12.08
N ARG A 398 -2.41 -18.11 -12.94
CA ARG A 398 -1.12 -18.77 -12.66
C ARG A 398 -0.02 -18.18 -13.54
N TYR A 399 1.17 -18.08 -12.97
CA TYR A 399 2.34 -17.66 -13.74
C TYR A 399 3.16 -18.90 -14.13
N PRO A 400 3.56 -19.04 -15.41
CA PRO A 400 3.37 -18.11 -16.53
C PRO A 400 2.09 -18.31 -17.37
N GLU A 401 1.22 -19.25 -17.01
CA GLU A 401 0.12 -19.74 -17.86
C GLU A 401 -1.01 -18.74 -18.12
N GLY A 402 -1.15 -17.71 -17.30
CA GLY A 402 -2.26 -16.76 -17.33
C GLY A 402 -3.50 -17.32 -16.62
N ALA A 403 -4.69 -17.02 -17.16
CA ALA A 403 -5.94 -17.52 -16.61
C ALA A 403 -6.14 -19.01 -16.93
N VAL A 404 -6.28 -19.85 -15.91
CA VAL A 404 -6.42 -21.31 -16.03
C VAL A 404 -7.53 -21.84 -15.14
N HIS A 405 -8.25 -22.86 -15.61
CA HIS A 405 -9.16 -23.62 -14.76
C HIS A 405 -8.39 -24.36 -13.68
N VAL A 406 -8.89 -24.29 -12.45
CA VAL A 406 -8.32 -24.95 -11.27
C VAL A 406 -9.38 -25.83 -10.63
N SER A 407 -8.95 -26.86 -9.92
CA SER A 407 -9.85 -27.65 -9.08
C SER A 407 -10.52 -26.74 -8.06
N ASP A 408 -11.85 -26.84 -7.93
CA ASP A 408 -12.56 -26.18 -6.84
C ASP A 408 -11.99 -26.79 -5.54
N PRO A 409 -11.43 -25.99 -4.61
CA PRO A 409 -11.09 -26.54 -3.31
C PRO A 409 -12.39 -27.08 -2.73
N SER A 410 -12.42 -28.40 -2.55
CA SER A 410 -13.51 -29.07 -1.85
C SER A 410 -13.84 -28.27 -0.60
N THR A 411 -15.13 -28.02 -0.38
CA THR A 411 -15.71 -27.69 0.92
C THR A 411 -15.33 -28.80 1.90
N GLU A 412 -14.11 -28.77 2.42
CA GLU A 412 -13.72 -29.52 3.60
C GLU A 412 -14.02 -28.63 4.81
N SER A 413 -15.20 -28.90 5.37
CA SER A 413 -15.62 -28.90 6.78
C SER A 413 -15.40 -27.65 7.63
#